data_AF-A0A965U8G3-F1
#
_entry.id   AF-A0A965U8G3-F1
#
_cell.length_a   1.000
_cell.length_b   1.000
_cell.length_c   1.000
_cell.angle_alpha   90.00
_cell.angle_beta   90.00
_cell.angle_gamma   90.00
#
_symmetry.space_group_name_H-M   'P 1'
#
loop_
_entity.id
_entity.type
_entity.pdbx_description
1 polymer ?
#
loop_
_entity_poly.entity_id
_entity_poly.type
_entity_poly.pdbx_seq_one_letter_code
_entity_poly.pdbx_strand_id
1 'polypeptide(L)'
;IFRPCIGMDKSDIVIIARKIGTFETSILPYEDCCTIFTPKHPRLNPELSVVKEEESALDWDGLIQEAIDKIETVNFIRQEV
;
A
#
# COMPACT_ATOMS: atom_id res chain seq x y z
N ILE A 1 8.21 -5.51 12.39
CA ILE A 1 7.51 -4.54 11.51
C ILE A 1 7.36 -3.25 12.29
N PHE A 2 7.97 -2.16 11.85
CA PHE A 2 7.78 -0.84 12.46
C PHE A 2 6.49 -0.21 11.90
N ARG A 3 5.57 0.24 12.77
CA ARG A 3 4.27 0.82 12.37
C ARG A 3 4.10 2.22 12.99
N PRO A 4 4.72 3.28 12.42
CA PRO A 4 4.81 4.61 13.03
C PRO A 4 3.45 5.24 13.37
N CYS A 5 2.43 4.98 12.55
CA CYS A 5 1.13 5.62 12.66
C CYS A 5 0.08 4.80 13.44
N ILE A 6 0.45 3.67 14.07
CA ILE A 6 -0.52 2.69 14.62
C ILE A 6 -1.44 3.26 15.73
N GLY A 7 -0.96 4.26 16.47
CA GLY A 7 -1.72 4.91 17.54
C GLY A 7 -2.14 6.35 17.22
N MET A 8 -2.03 6.77 15.96
CA MET A 8 -2.38 8.12 15.54
C MET A 8 -3.79 8.16 14.95
N ASP A 9 -4.54 9.20 15.27
CA ASP A 9 -5.77 9.49 14.55
C ASP A 9 -5.46 10.01 13.14
N LYS A 10 -6.43 9.87 12.23
CA LYS A 10 -6.28 10.34 10.86
C LYS A 10 -5.96 11.83 10.79
N SER A 11 -6.51 12.63 11.70
CA SER A 11 -6.24 14.06 11.82
C SER A 11 -4.76 14.36 12.07
N ASP A 12 -4.10 13.59 12.94
CA ASP A 12 -2.70 13.80 13.30
C ASP A 12 -1.79 13.50 12.12
N ILE A 13 -2.09 12.42 11.40
CA ILE A 13 -1.37 12.03 10.18
C ILE A 13 -1.50 13.14 9.13
N VAL A 14 -2.69 13.71 8.96
CA VAL A 14 -2.95 14.80 8.01
C VAL A 14 -2.19 16.08 8.40
N ILE A 15 -2.15 16.44 9.69
CA ILE A 15 -1.38 17.60 10.17
C ILE A 15 0.11 17.43 9.85
N ILE A 16 0.67 16.25 10.08
CA ILE A 16 2.08 15.96 9.74
C ILE A 16 2.29 16.04 8.23
N ALA A 17 1.42 15.42 7.42
CA ALA A 17 1.52 15.44 5.96
C ALA A 17 1.50 16.87 5.39
N ARG A 18 0.69 17.76 5.97
CA ARG A 18 0.69 19.19 5.62
C ARG A 18 1.98 19.89 6.03
N LYS A 19 2.46 19.63 7.25
CA LYS A 19 3.73 20.18 7.77
C LYS A 19 4.94 19.81 6.91
N ILE A 20 4.96 18.61 6.33
CA ILE A 20 6.05 18.14 5.46
C ILE A 20 5.78 18.36 3.96
N GLY A 21 4.65 18.98 3.59
CA GLY A 21 4.32 19.33 2.21
C GLY A 21 3.93 18.16 1.30
N THR A 22 3.49 17.01 1.85
CA THR A 22 3.10 15.83 1.04
C THR A 22 1.60 15.70 0.84
N PHE A 23 0.80 16.40 1.64
CA PHE A 23 -0.66 16.22 1.64
C PHE A 23 -1.29 16.41 0.25
N GLU A 24 -0.95 17.49 -0.46
CA GLU A 24 -1.58 17.84 -1.75
C GLU A 24 -1.31 16.79 -2.83
N THR A 25 -0.11 16.19 -2.85
CA THR A 25 0.22 15.09 -3.77
C THR A 25 -0.52 13.81 -3.39
N SER A 26 -0.60 13.50 -2.09
CA SER A 26 -1.22 12.26 -1.61
C SER A 26 -2.74 12.18 -1.80
N ILE A 27 -3.42 13.29 -2.12
CA ILE A 27 -4.88 13.33 -2.35
C ILE A 27 -5.27 13.47 -3.82
N LEU A 28 -4.30 13.35 -4.74
CA LEU A 28 -4.60 13.38 -6.17
C LEU A 28 -5.58 12.24 -6.53
N PRO A 29 -6.55 12.47 -7.43
CA PRO A 29 -7.65 11.55 -7.71
C PRO A 29 -7.20 10.40 -8.62
N TYR A 30 -6.33 9.54 -8.11
CA TYR A 30 -5.94 8.31 -8.78
C TYR A 30 -6.79 7.13 -8.29
N GLU A 31 -7.05 6.19 -9.20
CA GLU A 31 -7.68 4.93 -8.81
C GLU A 31 -6.68 4.10 -8.01
N ASP A 32 -6.88 4.05 -6.69
CA ASP A 32 -6.10 3.19 -5.82
C ASP A 32 -6.41 1.72 -6.10
N CYS A 33 -5.38 0.88 -6.14
CA CYS A 33 -5.55 -0.58 -6.33
C CYS A 33 -6.52 -1.19 -5.31
N CYS A 34 -6.62 -0.59 -4.11
CA CYS A 34 -7.57 -1.00 -3.08
C CYS A 34 -9.01 -0.99 -3.59
N THR A 35 -9.45 -0.01 -4.38
CA THR A 35 -10.86 0.06 -4.83
C THR A 35 -11.19 -1.02 -5.85
N ILE A 36 -10.21 -1.43 -6.66
CA ILE A 36 -10.34 -2.49 -7.66
C ILE A 36 -10.43 -3.87 -7.00
N PHE A 37 -9.65 -4.10 -5.93
CA PHE A 37 -9.54 -5.41 -5.28
C PHE A 37 -10.36 -5.56 -4.00
N THR A 38 -11.06 -4.51 -3.53
CA THR A 38 -11.85 -4.60 -2.30
C THR A 38 -13.08 -5.51 -2.50
N PRO A 39 -13.17 -6.64 -1.79
CA PRO A 39 -14.38 -7.46 -1.82
C PRO A 39 -15.54 -6.72 -1.14
N LYS A 40 -16.78 -6.99 -1.55
CA LYS A 40 -17.99 -6.35 -0.96
C LYS A 40 -18.08 -6.52 0.56
N HIS A 41 -17.56 -7.62 1.10
CA HIS A 41 -17.61 -7.95 2.53
C HIS A 41 -16.22 -8.40 3.02
N PRO A 42 -15.34 -7.47 3.42
CA PRO A 42 -14.01 -7.81 3.92
C PRO A 42 -14.10 -8.50 5.28
N ARG A 43 -13.27 -9.54 5.49
CA ARG A 43 -13.20 -10.28 6.75
C ARG A 43 -12.28 -9.55 7.73
N LEU A 44 -12.83 -9.08 8.85
CA LEU A 44 -12.07 -8.30 9.86
C LEU A 44 -11.13 -9.15 10.72
N ASN A 45 -11.46 -10.43 10.94
CA ASN A 45 -10.64 -11.38 11.70
C ASN A 45 -10.41 -12.65 10.85
N PRO A 46 -9.46 -12.63 9.91
CA PRO A 46 -9.19 -13.78 9.06
C PRO A 46 -8.48 -14.91 9.82
N GLU A 47 -8.88 -16.15 9.54
CA GLU A 47 -8.22 -17.33 10.08
C GLU A 47 -7.03 -17.70 9.19
N LEU A 48 -5.85 -17.85 9.79
CA LEU A 48 -4.61 -18.08 9.05
C LEU A 48 -4.63 -19.38 8.23
N SER A 49 -5.33 -20.42 8.70
CA SER A 49 -5.50 -21.68 7.97
C SER A 49 -6.21 -21.48 6.64
N VAL A 50 -7.32 -20.73 6.67
CA VAL A 50 -8.11 -20.42 5.47
C VAL A 50 -7.31 -19.57 4.50
N VAL A 51 -6.59 -18.55 5.01
CA VAL A 51 -5.71 -17.71 4.16
C VAL A 51 -4.69 -18.58 3.41
N LYS A 52 -3.98 -19.47 4.12
CA LYS A 52 -2.98 -20.35 3.49
C LYS A 52 -3.56 -21.34 2.49
N GLU A 53 -4.77 -21.84 2.74
CA GLU A 53 -5.47 -22.73 1.82
C GLU A 53 -5.81 -22.01 0.52
N GLU A 54 -6.41 -20.82 0.59
CA GLU A 54 -6.74 -20.01 -0.58
C GLU A 54 -5.47 -19.55 -1.33
N GLU A 55 -4.41 -19.18 -0.59
CA GLU A 55 -3.12 -18.80 -1.17
C GLU A 55 -2.42 -19.96 -1.90
N SER A 56 -2.72 -21.22 -1.58
CA SER A 56 -2.05 -22.40 -2.18
C SER A 56 -2.35 -22.60 -3.66
N ALA A 57 -3.41 -21.98 -4.18
CA ALA A 57 -3.77 -22.03 -5.60
C ALA A 57 -2.89 -21.13 -6.47
N LEU A 58 -2.09 -20.24 -5.87
CA LEU A 58 -1.27 -19.27 -6.57
C LEU A 58 0.21 -19.70 -6.60
N ASP A 59 0.86 -19.50 -7.75
CA ASP A 59 2.31 -19.64 -7.88
C ASP A 59 3.01 -18.39 -7.31
N TRP A 60 3.12 -18.34 -5.98
CA TRP A 60 3.74 -17.21 -5.29
C TRP A 60 5.19 -16.99 -5.71
N ASP A 61 5.98 -18.04 -5.84
CA ASP A 61 7.39 -17.94 -6.19
C ASP A 61 7.56 -17.34 -7.60
N GLY A 62 6.78 -17.82 -8.58
CA GLY A 62 6.77 -17.27 -9.93
C GLY A 62 6.32 -15.81 -9.98
N LEU A 63 5.22 -15.46 -9.31
CA LEU A 63 4.69 -14.09 -9.26
C LEU A 63 5.67 -13.12 -8.57
N ILE A 64 6.30 -13.54 -7.48
CA ILE A 64 7.30 -12.74 -6.76
C ILE A 64 8.53 -12.53 -7.64
N GLN A 65 9.02 -13.58 -8.31
CA GLN A 65 10.18 -13.47 -9.19
C GLN A 65 9.90 -12.51 -10.36
N GLU A 66 8.74 -12.65 -11.01
CA GLU A 66 8.33 -11.75 -12.11
C GLU A 66 8.27 -10.29 -11.64
N ALA A 67 7.71 -10.04 -10.45
CA ALA A 67 7.62 -8.70 -9.88
C ALA A 67 9.01 -8.10 -9.58
N ILE A 68 9.93 -8.91 -9.05
CA ILE A 68 11.31 -8.50 -8.75
C ILE A 68 12.08 -8.19 -10.04
N ASP A 69 11.98 -9.05 -11.05
CA ASP A 69 12.70 -8.90 -12.31
C ASP A 69 12.30 -7.62 -13.08
N LYS A 70 11.08 -7.12 -12.84
CA LYS A 70 10.53 -5.91 -13.46
C LYS A 70 10.68 -4.64 -12.61
N ILE A 71 11.41 -4.69 -11.48
CA ILE A 71 11.64 -3.49 -10.65
C ILE A 71 12.44 -2.45 -11.43
N GLU A 72 11.94 -1.22 -11.45
CA GLU A 72 12.63 -0.06 -12.04
C GLU A 72 13.12 0.88 -10.94
N THR A 73 14.35 1.38 -11.07
CA THR A 73 14.88 2.44 -10.21
C THR A 73 14.95 3.74 -10.99
N VAL A 74 14.12 4.71 -10.60
CA VAL A 74 14.08 6.04 -11.22
C VAL A 74 14.69 7.07 -10.26
N ASN A 75 15.70 7.80 -10.74
CA ASN A 75 16.33 8.88 -9.98
C ASN A 75 15.73 10.23 -10.38
N PHE A 76 15.00 10.85 -9.48
CA PHE A 76 14.45 12.19 -9.68
C PHE A 76 15.40 13.23 -9.07
N ILE A 77 15.86 14.18 -9.89
CA ILE A 77 16.52 15.38 -9.40
C ILE A 77 15.42 16.41 -9.13
N ARG A 78 15.39 16.94 -7.92
CA ARG A 78 14.44 17.98 -7.53
C ARG A 78 14.69 19.21 -8.41
N GLN A 79 13.77 19.53 -9.32
CA GLN A 79 13.85 20.80 -10.04
C GLN A 79 13.45 21.91 -9.07
N GLU A 80 14.36 22.84 -8.81
CA GLU A 80 14.04 24.08 -8.11
C GLU A 80 13.05 24.88 -8.99
N VAL A 81 11.94 25.28 -8.38
CA VAL A 81 11.03 26.31 -8.91
C VAL A 81 11.27 27.57 -8.11
#